data_AF-A0A0D2M619-F1
#
_entry.id   AF-A0A0D2M619-F1
#
_cell.length_a   1.000
_cell.length_b   1.000
_cell.length_c   1.000
_cell.angle_alpha   90.00
_cell.angle_beta   90.00
_cell.angle_gamma   90.00
#
_symmetry.space_group_name_H-M   'P 1'
#
loop_
_entity.id
_entity.type
_entity.pdbx_description
1 polymer ?
#
loop_
_entity_poly.entity_id
_entity_poly.type
_entity_poly.pdbx_seq_one_letter_code
_entity_poly.pdbx_strand_id
1 'polypeptide(L)'
;MDLALLKIRHGPSYATPEGVAADKLVDVLAASGRRARSCLVDRQDALARHATGAADAVLATSDAQAAALAARHAASGRFGFVWCQLRELDHFYFGRSKHARRAQQLQQRRALREGGAGAGGGEGAAAAAEEEEAELRREAAEVEAEAAQFSPAALRQQLQRLDGAVGALLAGLPPNALLVVATGQGDMAECRRQQEIKIRRQQRLDGLPPWSAADERAHGDALEREMTGLCFCAYIEELWRRKQSDVLRFLLRVRCWEFRQLPGIVRLNRPSRPDKARRMGFKAKQGYVVYRVRVRRGGRKRPVSKRSSSAEVAVISAASAAGIVYGKPVNQGITQLKASRNLRNVAEERAGRRLGGLRVLNSYWVNELRAAWGASGGPIGVDAVATAAATAAWSPPLLLLLLLLLPLPPLLLLPLPPLLLPLLPPLRSGPAALWFDSAYKYFEVILVDPNHNAIRNRRELRGLTSAGKKYRGLHGKGSRYNKNAPSKRATWLKHNSPSLRRYR
;
A
#
# COMPACT_ATOMS: atom_id res chain seq x y z
N MET A 1 17.47 -29.31 31.12
CA MET A 1 17.30 -29.14 32.58
C MET A 1 17.32 -27.67 32.97
N ASP A 2 18.18 -26.86 32.35
CA ASP A 2 18.29 -25.42 32.63
C ASP A 2 17.00 -24.62 32.42
N LEU A 3 16.22 -24.92 31.39
CA LEU A 3 14.91 -24.28 31.17
C LEU A 3 13.93 -24.55 32.33
N ALA A 4 14.00 -25.73 32.96
CA ALA A 4 13.16 -26.09 34.09
C ALA A 4 13.61 -25.35 35.36
N LEU A 5 14.92 -25.27 35.61
CA LEU A 5 15.49 -24.48 36.71
C LEU A 5 15.14 -22.99 36.59
N LEU A 6 15.18 -22.45 35.37
CA LEU A 6 14.82 -21.05 35.11
C LEU A 6 13.32 -20.79 35.30
N LYS A 7 12.44 -21.75 34.95
CA LYS A 7 11.00 -21.67 35.23
C LYS A 7 10.65 -21.83 36.71
N ILE A 8 11.43 -22.60 37.47
CA ILE A 8 11.25 -22.68 38.92
C ILE A 8 11.64 -21.35 39.57
N ARG A 9 12.75 -20.74 39.11
CA ARG A 9 13.28 -19.49 39.69
C ARG A 9 12.48 -18.24 39.35
N HIS A 10 11.97 -18.16 38.12
CA HIS A 10 11.29 -16.96 37.60
C HIS A 10 9.79 -17.17 37.35
N GLY A 11 9.26 -18.31 37.78
CA GLY A 11 7.87 -18.68 37.57
C GLY A 11 7.62 -19.42 36.24
N PRO A 12 6.47 -20.13 36.13
CA PRO A 12 6.15 -20.99 34.99
C PRO A 12 6.09 -20.25 33.64
N SER A 13 5.91 -18.92 33.69
CA SER A 13 5.90 -17.98 32.58
C SER A 13 7.30 -17.61 32.05
N TYR A 14 8.39 -18.04 32.68
CA TYR A 14 9.74 -17.74 32.20
C TYR A 14 9.95 -18.27 30.77
N ALA A 15 10.47 -17.40 29.89
CA ALA A 15 10.60 -17.60 28.45
C ALA A 15 9.28 -17.66 27.64
N THR A 16 8.12 -17.39 28.24
CA THR A 16 6.97 -16.96 27.45
C THR A 16 7.21 -15.51 27.02
N PRO A 17 7.07 -15.17 25.73
CA PRO A 17 7.28 -13.80 25.27
C PRO A 17 6.24 -12.90 25.94
N GLU A 18 6.65 -12.16 26.97
CA GLU A 18 5.86 -11.08 27.53
C GLU A 18 5.77 -9.96 26.48
N GLY A 19 4.57 -9.77 25.90
CA GLY A 19 4.26 -8.61 25.09
C GLY A 19 4.08 -8.87 23.59
N VAL A 20 3.06 -9.66 23.21
CA VAL A 20 1.88 -9.15 22.49
C VAL A 20 0.74 -10.06 22.92
N ALA A 21 -0.32 -9.53 23.52
CA ALA A 21 -1.59 -10.25 23.62
C ALA A 21 -2.15 -10.40 22.20
N ALA A 22 -1.63 -11.38 21.46
CA ALA A 22 -2.07 -11.69 20.11
C ALA A 22 -3.34 -12.53 20.24
N ASP A 23 -4.49 -11.86 20.18
CA ASP A 23 -5.76 -12.56 20.10
C ASP A 23 -5.79 -13.43 18.84
N LYS A 24 -6.30 -14.66 18.96
CA LYS A 24 -6.42 -15.54 17.78
C LYS A 24 -7.33 -14.86 16.77
N LEU A 25 -6.93 -14.90 15.49
CA LEU A 25 -7.71 -14.29 14.39
C LEU A 25 -9.17 -14.74 14.40
N VAL A 26 -9.41 -16.01 14.71
CA VAL A 26 -10.75 -16.60 14.81
C VAL A 26 -11.58 -15.94 15.92
N ASP A 27 -10.97 -15.68 17.06
CA ASP A 27 -11.62 -15.05 18.22
C ASP A 27 -11.90 -13.56 17.94
N VAL A 28 -10.97 -12.87 17.28
CA VAL A 28 -11.15 -11.47 16.80
C VAL A 28 -12.30 -11.38 15.79
N LEU A 29 -12.36 -12.31 14.83
CA LEU A 29 -13.42 -12.36 13.83
C LEU A 29 -14.78 -12.63 14.49
N ALA A 30 -14.84 -13.53 15.47
CA ALA A 30 -16.04 -13.81 16.25
C ALA A 30 -16.52 -12.58 17.04
N ALA A 31 -15.60 -11.86 17.71
CA ALA A 31 -15.90 -10.66 18.49
C ALA A 31 -16.34 -9.45 17.64
N SER A 32 -15.91 -9.38 16.38
CA SER A 32 -16.19 -8.23 15.49
C SER A 32 -17.66 -8.05 15.08
N GLY A 33 -18.55 -8.96 15.50
CA GLY A 33 -19.98 -8.69 15.62
C GLY A 33 -20.67 -8.25 14.33
N ARG A 34 -20.78 -9.15 13.35
CA ARG A 34 -21.84 -9.19 12.30
C ARG A 34 -21.59 -10.33 11.31
N ARG A 35 -22.45 -11.36 11.30
CA ARG A 35 -22.64 -12.38 10.23
C ARG A 35 -21.42 -13.23 9.78
N ALA A 36 -20.22 -13.01 10.30
CA ALA A 36 -19.03 -13.73 9.84
C ALA A 36 -18.82 -15.02 10.65
N ARG A 37 -19.57 -16.09 10.32
CA ARG A 37 -19.12 -17.45 10.69
C ARG A 37 -17.79 -17.72 9.98
N SER A 38 -16.78 -18.13 10.74
CA SER A 38 -15.50 -18.59 10.23
C SER A 38 -15.53 -20.10 10.00
N CYS A 39 -14.90 -20.55 8.92
CA CYS A 39 -14.69 -21.97 8.64
C CYS A 39 -13.18 -22.20 8.45
N LEU A 40 -12.60 -23.14 9.20
CA LEU A 40 -11.25 -23.62 8.99
C LEU A 40 -11.32 -24.99 8.31
N VAL A 41 -10.70 -25.09 7.15
CA VAL A 41 -10.54 -26.33 6.38
C VAL A 41 -9.07 -26.71 6.43
N ASP A 42 -8.71 -27.65 7.30
CA ASP A 42 -7.30 -27.98 7.53
C ASP A 42 -7.12 -29.41 8.08
N ARG A 43 -5.87 -29.82 8.29
CA ARG A 43 -5.51 -31.08 8.94
C ARG A 43 -5.80 -31.04 10.44
N GLN A 44 -5.89 -32.23 11.04
CA GLN A 44 -6.25 -32.41 12.45
C GLN A 44 -5.38 -31.59 13.40
N ASP A 45 -4.07 -31.51 13.14
CA ASP A 45 -3.10 -30.81 13.98
C ASP A 45 -3.26 -29.28 13.94
N ALA A 46 -3.65 -28.72 12.78
CA ALA A 46 -3.91 -27.30 12.63
C ALA A 46 -5.27 -26.92 13.24
N LEU A 47 -6.30 -27.74 12.99
CA LEU A 47 -7.63 -27.53 13.56
C LEU A 47 -7.61 -27.60 15.09
N ALA A 48 -6.91 -28.56 15.69
CA ALA A 48 -6.81 -28.68 17.14
C ALA A 48 -6.19 -27.42 17.81
N ARG A 49 -5.33 -26.69 17.09
CA ARG A 49 -4.67 -25.48 17.60
C ARG A 49 -5.49 -24.20 17.37
N HIS A 50 -6.12 -24.11 16.20
CA HIS A 50 -6.67 -22.86 15.67
C HIS A 50 -8.19 -22.80 15.59
N ALA A 51 -8.89 -23.94 15.56
CA ALA A 51 -10.35 -23.97 15.59
C ALA A 51 -10.84 -23.80 17.03
N THR A 52 -10.98 -22.55 17.47
CA THR A 52 -11.55 -22.19 18.78
C THR A 52 -12.94 -21.58 18.65
N GLY A 53 -13.74 -21.72 19.72
CA GLY A 53 -15.02 -21.04 19.88
C GLY A 53 -16.08 -21.45 18.85
N ALA A 54 -16.62 -20.47 18.12
CA ALA A 54 -17.76 -20.62 17.21
C ALA A 54 -17.36 -20.89 15.74
N ALA A 55 -16.11 -21.27 15.48
CA ALA A 55 -15.62 -21.56 14.14
C ALA A 55 -15.95 -23.00 13.72
N ASP A 56 -16.48 -23.17 12.51
CA ASP A 56 -16.70 -24.50 11.94
C ASP A 56 -15.33 -25.09 11.53
N ALA A 57 -15.06 -26.33 11.92
CA ALA A 57 -13.82 -27.05 11.62
C ALA A 57 -14.12 -28.19 10.64
N VAL A 58 -13.42 -28.20 9.51
CA VAL A 58 -13.58 -29.20 8.45
C VAL A 58 -12.24 -29.88 8.21
N LEU A 59 -12.20 -31.18 8.48
CA LEU A 59 -10.99 -31.97 8.31
C LEU A 59 -10.68 -32.18 6.82
N ALA A 60 -9.46 -31.88 6.43
CA ALA A 60 -8.89 -32.22 5.12
C ALA A 60 -7.63 -33.08 5.32
N THR A 61 -7.42 -34.08 4.47
CA THR A 61 -6.24 -34.97 4.53
C THR A 61 -5.17 -34.55 3.53
N SER A 62 -5.56 -34.02 2.37
CA SER A 62 -4.68 -33.54 1.30
C SER A 62 -4.91 -32.07 0.98
N ASP A 63 -3.93 -31.43 0.35
CA ASP A 63 -4.03 -30.02 -0.05
C ASP A 63 -5.10 -29.83 -1.15
N ALA A 64 -5.23 -30.80 -2.06
CA ALA A 64 -6.28 -30.81 -3.07
C ALA A 64 -7.69 -30.88 -2.44
N GLN A 65 -7.86 -31.72 -1.42
CA GLN A 65 -9.12 -31.81 -0.69
C GLN A 65 -9.40 -30.53 0.11
N ALA A 66 -8.38 -29.96 0.75
CA ALA A 66 -8.51 -28.70 1.49
C ALA A 66 -8.97 -27.57 0.56
N ALA A 67 -8.36 -27.44 -0.63
CA ALA A 67 -8.73 -26.44 -1.62
C ALA A 67 -10.17 -26.62 -2.13
N ALA A 68 -10.57 -27.86 -2.45
CA ALA A 68 -11.92 -28.16 -2.93
C ALA A 68 -13.00 -27.88 -1.87
N LEU A 69 -12.77 -28.28 -0.62
CA LEU A 69 -13.68 -28.03 0.48
C LEU A 69 -13.76 -26.53 0.80
N ALA A 70 -12.62 -25.83 0.84
CA ALA A 70 -12.59 -24.38 1.04
C ALA A 70 -13.40 -23.64 -0.04
N ALA A 71 -13.25 -24.01 -1.31
CA ALA A 71 -14.03 -23.45 -2.41
C ALA A 71 -15.53 -23.72 -2.24
N ARG A 72 -15.92 -24.96 -1.91
CA ARG A 72 -17.32 -25.34 -1.65
C ARG A 72 -17.94 -24.51 -0.53
N HIS A 73 -17.22 -24.35 0.58
CA HIS A 73 -17.69 -23.58 1.73
C HIS A 73 -17.73 -22.08 1.44
N ALA A 74 -16.78 -21.54 0.66
CA ALA A 74 -16.82 -20.14 0.21
C ALA A 74 -18.01 -19.88 -0.73
N ALA A 75 -18.34 -20.81 -1.62
CA ALA A 75 -19.48 -20.72 -2.53
C ALA A 75 -20.84 -20.81 -1.81
N SER A 76 -20.91 -21.50 -0.66
CA SER A 76 -22.17 -21.69 0.09
C SER A 76 -22.78 -20.39 0.63
N GLY A 77 -22.00 -19.31 0.75
CA GLY A 77 -22.44 -18.03 1.33
C GLY A 77 -22.75 -18.07 2.83
N ARG A 78 -22.58 -19.25 3.48
CA ARG A 78 -22.79 -19.45 4.92
C ARG A 78 -21.68 -18.83 5.78
N PHE A 79 -20.48 -18.74 5.23
CA PHE A 79 -19.28 -18.28 5.94
C PHE A 79 -18.83 -16.92 5.43
N GLY A 80 -18.46 -16.03 6.35
CA GLY A 80 -17.87 -14.73 6.02
C GLY A 80 -16.35 -14.80 5.86
N PHE A 81 -15.74 -15.87 6.37
CA PHE A 81 -14.30 -16.12 6.32
C PHE A 81 -14.07 -17.63 6.21
N VAL A 82 -13.25 -18.03 5.24
CA VAL A 82 -12.81 -19.42 5.06
C VAL A 82 -11.29 -19.42 5.02
N TRP A 83 -10.69 -20.27 5.84
CA TRP A 83 -9.24 -20.46 5.92
C TRP A 83 -8.87 -21.87 5.53
N CYS A 84 -7.80 -22.03 4.75
CA CYS A 84 -7.15 -23.32 4.50
C CYS A 84 -5.65 -23.12 4.35
N GLN A 85 -4.87 -24.10 4.80
CA GLN A 85 -3.43 -24.13 4.59
C GLN A 85 -3.06 -25.21 3.57
N LEU A 86 -2.19 -24.87 2.62
CA LEU A 86 -1.57 -25.83 1.70
C LEU A 86 -0.14 -26.10 2.21
N ARG A 87 0.17 -27.35 2.54
CA ARG A 87 1.38 -27.75 3.26
C ARG A 87 2.26 -28.73 2.50
N GLU A 88 1.85 -29.24 1.34
CA GLU A 88 2.63 -30.20 0.55
C GLU A 88 3.99 -29.62 0.11
N LEU A 89 4.02 -28.33 -0.25
CA LEU A 89 5.27 -27.63 -0.58
C LEU A 89 6.17 -27.44 0.65
N ASP A 90 5.59 -27.15 1.81
CA ASP A 90 6.31 -27.03 3.08
C ASP A 90 6.93 -28.37 3.51
N HIS A 91 6.18 -29.47 3.37
CA HIS A 91 6.70 -30.83 3.59
C HIS A 91 7.83 -31.20 2.62
N PHE A 92 7.73 -30.79 1.35
CA PHE A 92 8.79 -31.00 0.37
C PHE A 92 10.09 -30.30 0.78
N TYR A 93 10.02 -29.01 1.14
CA TYR A 93 11.19 -28.25 1.58
C TYR A 93 11.77 -28.76 2.90
N PHE A 94 10.91 -29.15 3.84
CA PHE A 94 11.34 -29.73 5.10
C PHE A 94 12.05 -31.08 4.90
N GLY A 95 11.53 -31.93 4.01
CA GLY A 95 12.18 -33.19 3.62
C GLY A 95 13.54 -32.96 2.96
N ARG A 96 13.60 -32.00 2.02
CA ARG A 96 14.85 -31.61 1.35
C ARG A 96 15.91 -31.11 2.32
N SER A 97 15.52 -30.29 3.29
CA SER A 97 16.42 -29.77 4.34
C SER A 97 16.98 -30.90 5.22
N LYS A 98 16.14 -31.88 5.59
CA LYS A 98 16.57 -33.08 6.33
C LYS A 98 17.55 -33.92 5.51
N HIS A 99 17.25 -34.17 4.25
CA HIS A 99 18.12 -34.89 3.33
C HIS A 99 19.48 -34.20 3.19
N ALA A 100 19.48 -32.88 2.99
CA ALA A 100 20.70 -32.09 2.90
C ALA A 100 21.53 -32.12 4.20
N ARG A 101 20.88 -32.18 5.38
CA ARG A 101 21.56 -32.37 6.66
C ARG A 101 22.20 -33.76 6.77
N ARG A 102 21.49 -34.82 6.40
CA ARG A 102 22.00 -36.21 6.41
C ARG A 102 23.19 -36.35 5.45
N ALA A 103 23.09 -35.78 4.25
CA ALA A 103 24.18 -35.75 3.28
C ALA A 103 25.44 -35.03 3.81
N GLN A 104 25.26 -33.90 4.49
CA GLN A 104 26.37 -33.15 5.08
C GLN A 104 27.02 -33.91 6.26
N GLN A 105 26.24 -34.57 7.10
CA GLN A 105 26.76 -35.41 8.19
C GLN A 105 27.57 -36.59 7.64
N LEU A 106 27.11 -37.22 6.57
CA LEU A 106 27.83 -38.30 5.89
C LEU A 106 29.15 -37.80 5.26
N GLN A 107 29.15 -36.62 4.64
CA GLN A 107 30.38 -35.99 4.14
C GLN A 107 31.38 -35.68 5.26
N GLN A 108 30.91 -35.20 6.42
CA GLN A 108 31.76 -34.94 7.58
C GLN A 108 32.36 -36.22 8.14
N ARG A 109 31.57 -37.31 8.26
CA ARG A 109 32.07 -38.62 8.69
C ARG A 109 33.14 -39.18 7.74
N ARG A 110 32.95 -39.02 6.42
CA ARG A 110 33.96 -39.39 5.40
C ARG A 110 35.25 -38.58 5.55
N ALA A 111 35.14 -37.26 5.68
CA ALA A 111 36.29 -36.37 5.83
C ALA A 111 37.08 -36.61 7.13
N LEU A 112 36.39 -36.88 8.24
CA LEU A 112 37.04 -37.24 9.52
C LEU A 112 37.83 -38.55 9.42
N ARG A 113 37.34 -39.53 8.65
CA ARG A 113 38.05 -40.78 8.37
C ARG A 113 39.24 -40.58 7.44
N GLU A 114 39.08 -39.85 6.34
CA GLU A 114 40.19 -39.53 5.43
C GLU A 114 41.33 -38.77 6.14
N GLY A 115 41.00 -37.91 7.11
CA GLY A 115 41.97 -37.25 7.99
C GLY A 115 42.54 -38.13 9.13
N GLY A 116 41.86 -39.23 9.48
CA GLY A 116 42.22 -40.15 10.56
C GLY A 116 42.94 -41.43 10.11
N ALA A 117 43.04 -41.70 8.81
CA ALA A 117 43.62 -42.92 8.23
C ALA A 117 45.14 -43.12 8.45
N GLY A 118 45.77 -42.34 9.35
CA GLY A 118 47.21 -42.33 9.60
C GLY A 118 47.67 -42.98 10.92
N ALA A 119 46.80 -43.52 11.78
CA ALA A 119 47.22 -43.99 13.11
C ALA A 119 46.63 -45.34 13.53
N GLY A 120 47.46 -46.38 13.57
CA GLY A 120 47.26 -47.58 14.40
C GLY A 120 46.85 -48.86 13.66
N GLY A 121 47.82 -49.59 13.10
CA GLY A 121 47.61 -50.88 12.45
C GLY A 121 47.58 -52.06 13.44
N GLY A 122 46.45 -52.75 13.51
CA GLY A 122 46.30 -54.09 14.08
C GLY A 122 45.20 -54.85 13.30
N GLU A 123 45.35 -56.16 13.10
CA GLU A 123 44.46 -56.96 12.23
C GLU A 123 42.97 -56.88 12.62
N GLY A 124 42.64 -56.74 13.91
CA GLY A 124 41.27 -56.52 14.37
C GLY A 124 40.69 -55.13 14.06
N ALA A 125 41.53 -54.12 13.89
CA ALA A 125 41.11 -52.77 13.49
C ALA A 125 40.80 -52.68 11.99
N ALA A 126 41.43 -53.51 11.17
CA ALA A 126 41.19 -53.55 9.73
C ALA A 126 39.80 -54.11 9.39
N ALA A 127 39.37 -55.18 10.05
CA ALA A 127 38.04 -55.77 9.85
C ALA A 127 36.90 -54.82 10.28
N ALA A 128 37.05 -54.14 11.42
CA ALA A 128 36.09 -53.13 11.88
C ALA A 128 36.04 -51.90 10.94
N ALA A 129 37.19 -51.50 10.38
CA ALA A 129 37.28 -50.40 9.43
C ALA A 129 36.63 -50.73 8.07
N GLU A 130 36.69 -51.98 7.62
CA GLU A 130 35.99 -52.46 6.42
C GLU A 130 34.47 -52.51 6.63
N GLU A 131 34.01 -52.99 7.78
CA GLU A 131 32.57 -53.05 8.10
C GLU A 131 31.95 -51.64 8.16
N GLU A 132 32.62 -50.70 8.83
CA GLU A 132 32.21 -49.29 8.86
C GLU A 132 32.25 -48.63 7.46
N GLU A 133 33.18 -49.04 6.59
CA GLU A 133 33.24 -48.53 5.21
C GLU A 133 32.09 -49.06 4.35
N ALA A 134 31.74 -50.33 4.53
CA ALA A 134 30.57 -50.92 3.89
C ALA A 134 29.28 -50.22 4.36
N GLU A 135 29.17 -49.86 5.63
CA GLU A 135 28.06 -49.09 6.19
C GLU A 135 27.99 -47.68 5.59
N LEU A 136 29.10 -46.93 5.56
CA LEU A 136 29.18 -45.59 4.95
C LEU A 136 28.89 -45.60 3.44
N ARG A 137 29.23 -46.70 2.73
CA ARG A 137 28.89 -46.88 1.31
C ARG A 137 27.41 -47.16 1.12
N ARG A 138 26.79 -48.01 1.97
CA ARG A 138 25.35 -48.27 1.96
C ARG A 138 24.54 -47.01 2.25
N GLU A 139 24.89 -46.29 3.32
CA GLU A 139 24.21 -45.06 3.71
C GLU A 139 24.33 -43.98 2.63
N ALA A 140 25.46 -43.90 1.93
CA ALA A 140 25.63 -42.97 0.82
C ALA A 140 24.79 -43.33 -0.41
N ALA A 141 24.70 -44.62 -0.75
CA ALA A 141 23.84 -45.09 -1.83
C ALA A 141 22.36 -44.78 -1.53
N GLU A 142 21.93 -44.91 -0.27
CA GLU A 142 20.59 -44.52 0.16
C GLU A 142 20.35 -43.01 0.02
N VAL A 143 21.28 -42.18 0.52
CA VAL A 143 21.18 -40.71 0.40
C VAL A 143 21.18 -40.28 -1.07
N GLU A 144 21.96 -40.91 -1.93
CA GLU A 144 21.99 -40.63 -3.36
C GLU A 144 20.67 -41.03 -4.05
N ALA A 145 20.10 -42.19 -3.69
CA ALA A 145 18.79 -42.62 -4.19
C ALA A 145 17.67 -41.67 -3.74
N GLU A 146 17.70 -41.18 -2.49
CA GLU A 146 16.74 -40.20 -1.96
C GLU A 146 16.86 -38.83 -2.65
N ALA A 147 18.04 -38.46 -3.18
CA ALA A 147 18.25 -37.17 -3.83
C ALA A 147 17.34 -36.94 -5.04
N ALA A 148 16.95 -38.02 -5.74
CA ALA A 148 16.01 -37.96 -6.86
C ALA A 148 14.63 -37.41 -6.45
N GLN A 149 14.20 -37.66 -5.21
CA GLN A 149 12.92 -37.20 -4.66
C GLN A 149 12.88 -35.68 -4.47
N PHE A 150 14.04 -35.03 -4.34
CA PHE A 150 14.18 -33.59 -4.13
C PHE A 150 14.76 -32.87 -5.37
N SER A 151 14.72 -33.54 -6.52
CA SER A 151 15.19 -32.99 -7.79
C SER A 151 14.41 -31.74 -8.23
N PRO A 152 14.98 -30.88 -9.09
CA PRO A 152 14.25 -29.75 -9.68
C PRO A 152 12.97 -30.17 -10.42
N ALA A 153 12.96 -31.38 -11.01
CA ALA A 153 11.79 -31.95 -11.66
C ALA A 153 10.69 -32.28 -10.64
N ALA A 154 11.05 -32.89 -9.50
CA ALA A 154 10.12 -33.15 -8.41
C ALA A 154 9.53 -31.85 -7.85
N LEU A 155 10.35 -30.81 -7.64
CA LEU A 155 9.87 -29.49 -7.22
C LEU A 155 8.87 -28.89 -8.22
N ARG A 156 9.16 -28.96 -9.53
CA ARG A 156 8.22 -28.48 -10.56
C ARG A 156 6.89 -29.23 -10.49
N GLN A 157 6.92 -30.54 -10.28
CA GLN A 157 5.70 -31.34 -10.11
C GLN A 157 4.91 -30.92 -8.86
N GLN A 158 5.58 -30.65 -7.74
CA GLN A 158 4.94 -30.10 -6.53
C GLN A 158 4.28 -28.74 -6.80
N LEU A 159 5.00 -27.84 -7.45
CA LEU A 159 4.48 -26.52 -7.80
C LEU A 159 3.30 -26.60 -8.77
N GLN A 160 3.31 -27.53 -9.73
CA GLN A 160 2.17 -27.79 -10.62
C GLN A 160 0.94 -28.28 -9.85
N ARG A 161 1.12 -29.16 -8.86
CA ARG A 161 0.00 -29.60 -8.00
C ARG A 161 -0.55 -28.45 -7.16
N LEU A 162 0.32 -27.63 -6.59
CA LEU A 162 -0.07 -26.45 -5.82
C LEU A 162 -0.80 -25.42 -6.70
N ASP A 163 -0.29 -25.15 -7.90
CA ASP A 163 -0.94 -24.28 -8.89
C ASP A 163 -2.32 -24.82 -9.29
N GLY A 164 -2.44 -26.13 -9.52
CA GLY A 164 -3.72 -26.80 -9.76
C GLY A 164 -4.71 -26.63 -8.59
N ALA A 165 -4.25 -26.79 -7.35
CA ALA A 165 -5.08 -26.60 -6.16
C ALA A 165 -5.54 -25.14 -5.99
N VAL A 166 -4.63 -24.17 -6.16
CA VAL A 166 -4.94 -22.74 -6.10
C VAL A 166 -5.86 -22.32 -7.24
N GLY A 167 -5.64 -22.85 -8.44
CA GLY A 167 -6.46 -22.63 -9.63
C GLY A 167 -7.88 -23.15 -9.43
N ALA A 168 -8.04 -24.37 -8.91
CA ALA A 168 -9.33 -24.94 -8.57
C ALA A 168 -10.06 -24.11 -7.50
N LEU A 169 -9.33 -23.64 -6.49
CA LEU A 169 -9.87 -22.75 -5.46
C LEU A 169 -10.37 -21.45 -6.08
N LEU A 170 -9.55 -20.78 -6.90
CA LEU A 170 -9.91 -19.54 -7.57
C LEU A 170 -11.13 -19.69 -8.49
N ALA A 171 -11.20 -20.80 -9.23
CA ALA A 171 -12.32 -21.09 -10.13
C ALA A 171 -13.63 -21.34 -9.38
N GLY A 172 -13.57 -21.94 -8.18
CA GLY A 172 -14.74 -22.22 -7.35
C GLY A 172 -15.26 -21.04 -6.53
N LEU A 173 -14.56 -19.89 -6.52
CA LEU A 173 -14.97 -18.73 -5.73
C LEU A 173 -16.12 -17.94 -6.37
N PRO A 174 -17.08 -17.44 -5.56
CA PRO A 174 -18.18 -16.64 -6.08
C PRO A 174 -17.68 -15.28 -6.61
N PRO A 175 -18.42 -14.65 -7.54
CA PRO A 175 -18.05 -13.36 -8.09
C PRO A 175 -17.97 -12.30 -6.97
N ASN A 176 -16.86 -11.55 -6.94
CA ASN A 176 -16.49 -10.58 -5.90
C ASN A 176 -15.95 -11.15 -4.58
N ALA A 177 -15.63 -12.45 -4.51
CA ALA A 177 -14.86 -13.00 -3.40
C ALA A 177 -13.40 -12.52 -3.44
N LEU A 178 -12.79 -12.37 -2.26
CA LEU A 178 -11.38 -12.02 -2.10
C LEU A 178 -10.60 -13.27 -1.71
N LEU A 179 -9.72 -13.74 -2.58
CA LEU A 179 -8.74 -14.77 -2.24
C LEU A 179 -7.47 -14.10 -1.71
N VAL A 180 -7.09 -14.43 -0.49
CA VAL A 180 -5.81 -14.05 0.10
C VAL A 180 -4.91 -15.27 0.08
N VAL A 181 -3.91 -15.26 -0.78
CA VAL A 181 -2.84 -16.27 -0.75
C VAL A 181 -1.70 -15.67 0.05
N ALA A 182 -1.55 -16.12 1.28
CA ALA A 182 -0.40 -15.80 2.11
C ALA A 182 0.65 -16.89 1.89
N THR A 183 1.58 -16.65 0.97
CA THR A 183 2.76 -17.50 0.82
C THR A 183 3.83 -17.01 1.77
N GLY A 184 4.45 -17.93 2.52
CA GLY A 184 5.73 -17.65 3.17
C GLY A 184 6.81 -17.35 2.13
N GLN A 185 7.95 -16.83 2.59
CA GLN A 185 9.15 -16.69 1.75
C GLN A 185 9.64 -18.08 1.34
N GLY A 186 10.46 -18.23 0.29
CA GLY A 186 10.74 -19.49 -0.42
C GLY A 186 11.13 -20.72 0.43
N ASP A 187 12.34 -21.27 0.26
CA ASP A 187 12.79 -22.42 1.06
C ASP A 187 13.17 -21.98 2.49
N MET A 188 12.15 -21.70 3.32
CA MET A 188 12.33 -21.28 4.72
C MET A 188 12.99 -22.37 5.56
N ALA A 189 12.81 -23.64 5.20
CA ALA A 189 13.43 -24.76 5.91
C ALA A 189 14.95 -24.70 5.76
N GLU A 190 15.42 -24.45 4.54
CA GLU A 190 16.84 -24.24 4.25
C GLU A 190 17.39 -22.97 4.90
N CYS A 191 16.68 -21.84 4.79
CA CYS A 191 17.10 -20.58 5.43
C CYS A 191 17.21 -20.73 6.96
N ARG A 192 16.25 -21.44 7.59
CA ARG A 192 16.26 -21.72 9.03
C ARG A 192 17.41 -22.64 9.43
N ARG A 193 17.73 -23.65 8.61
CA ARG A 193 18.89 -24.53 8.79
C ARG A 193 20.19 -23.74 8.75
N GLN A 194 20.37 -22.89 7.73
CA GLN A 194 21.56 -22.04 7.60
C GLN A 194 21.70 -21.08 8.79
N GLN A 195 20.59 -20.50 9.24
CA GLN A 195 20.57 -19.65 10.43
C GLN A 195 20.97 -20.41 11.70
N GLU A 196 20.52 -21.66 11.85
CA GLU A 196 20.93 -22.52 12.97
C GLU A 196 22.44 -22.85 12.92
N ILE A 197 22.96 -23.17 11.74
CA ILE A 197 24.41 -23.40 11.52
C ILE A 197 25.21 -22.14 11.87
N LYS A 198 24.73 -20.96 11.44
CA LYS A 198 25.33 -19.67 11.79
C LYS A 198 25.43 -19.48 13.29
N ILE A 199 24.33 -19.69 14.02
CA ILE A 199 24.30 -19.55 15.48
C ILE A 199 25.27 -20.53 16.15
N ARG A 200 25.25 -21.82 15.76
CA ARG A 200 26.15 -22.85 16.31
C ARG A 200 27.63 -22.52 16.08
N ARG A 201 27.99 -22.05 14.88
CA ARG A 201 29.37 -21.63 14.54
C ARG A 201 29.80 -20.38 15.27
N GLN A 202 28.89 -19.41 15.47
CA GLN A 202 29.16 -18.20 16.27
C GLN A 202 29.36 -18.53 17.75
N GLN A 203 28.58 -19.47 18.29
CA GLN A 203 28.66 -19.91 19.67
C GLN A 203 29.75 -20.97 19.93
N ARG A 204 30.49 -21.39 18.88
CA ARG A 204 31.56 -22.41 18.93
C ARG A 204 31.15 -23.74 19.59
N LEU A 205 29.86 -24.11 19.48
CA LEU A 205 29.30 -25.27 20.18
C LEU A 205 29.76 -26.62 19.60
N ASP A 206 30.08 -26.68 18.30
CA ASP A 206 30.18 -27.95 17.55
C ASP A 206 31.59 -28.19 16.95
N GLY A 207 32.64 -27.47 17.36
CA GLY A 207 33.99 -27.59 16.77
C GLY A 207 34.09 -27.19 15.28
N LEU A 208 33.00 -26.65 14.72
CA LEU A 208 32.91 -26.16 13.35
C LEU A 208 33.75 -24.88 13.16
N PRO A 209 34.26 -24.62 11.94
CA PRO A 209 35.01 -23.41 11.64
C PRO A 209 34.18 -22.15 11.92
N PRO A 210 34.83 -21.05 12.36
CA PRO A 210 34.15 -19.80 12.67
C PRO A 210 33.43 -19.25 11.45
N TRP A 211 32.24 -18.67 11.67
CA TRP A 211 31.43 -18.08 10.61
C TRP A 211 32.16 -16.93 9.92
N SER A 212 32.45 -17.09 8.62
CA SER A 212 33.28 -16.14 7.87
C SER A 212 32.45 -15.03 7.21
N ALA A 213 33.12 -13.95 6.79
CA ALA A 213 32.50 -12.89 6.00
C ALA A 213 32.06 -13.34 4.58
N ALA A 214 32.57 -14.48 4.09
CA ALA A 214 32.11 -15.09 2.86
C ALA A 214 30.78 -15.84 3.09
N ASP A 215 30.67 -16.57 4.21
CA ASP A 215 29.44 -17.26 4.62
C ASP A 215 28.29 -16.27 4.86
N GLU A 216 28.60 -15.11 5.47
CA GLU A 216 27.61 -14.05 5.69
C GLU A 216 27.03 -13.50 4.38
N ARG A 217 27.89 -13.29 3.36
CA ARG A 217 27.47 -12.84 2.03
C ARG A 217 26.64 -13.89 1.31
N ALA A 218 27.09 -15.14 1.32
CA ALA A 218 26.37 -16.25 0.69
C ALA A 218 24.97 -16.47 1.32
N HIS A 219 24.88 -16.35 2.64
CA HIS A 219 23.60 -16.43 3.36
C HIS A 219 22.68 -15.25 3.03
N GLY A 220 23.22 -14.03 2.92
CA GLY A 220 22.46 -12.85 2.49
C GLY A 220 21.90 -12.99 1.08
N ASP A 221 22.72 -13.42 0.12
CA ASP A 221 22.28 -13.63 -1.27
C ASP A 221 21.24 -14.76 -1.39
N ALA A 222 21.34 -15.81 -0.56
CA ALA A 222 20.36 -16.88 -0.50
C ALA A 222 19.02 -16.37 0.04
N LEU A 223 19.04 -15.61 1.14
CA LEU A 223 17.85 -14.96 1.67
C LEU A 223 17.20 -14.04 0.65
N GLU A 224 17.97 -13.19 -0.03
CA GLU A 224 17.42 -12.23 -1.01
C GLU A 224 16.72 -12.95 -2.17
N ARG A 225 17.30 -14.04 -2.70
CA ARG A 225 16.68 -14.87 -3.75
C ARG A 225 15.36 -15.49 -3.28
N GLU A 226 15.34 -16.08 -2.08
CA GLU A 226 14.16 -16.75 -1.52
C GLU A 226 13.07 -15.75 -1.05
N MET A 227 13.42 -14.49 -0.77
CA MET A 227 12.50 -13.44 -0.34
C MET A 227 11.68 -12.79 -1.47
N THR A 228 11.95 -13.11 -2.74
CA THR A 228 11.35 -12.43 -3.91
C THR A 228 9.87 -12.77 -4.19
N GLY A 229 9.18 -13.50 -3.31
CA GLY A 229 7.78 -13.90 -3.50
C GLY A 229 6.80 -13.15 -2.59
N LEU A 230 6.15 -12.09 -3.09
CA LEU A 230 5.03 -11.44 -2.37
C LEU A 230 3.78 -11.31 -3.26
N CYS A 231 2.77 -12.12 -2.96
CA CYS A 231 1.43 -12.02 -3.53
C CYS A 231 0.70 -10.78 -2.97
N PHE A 232 0.39 -9.83 -3.83
CA PHE A 232 -0.04 -8.47 -3.46
C PHE A 232 -1.49 -8.16 -3.86
N CYS A 233 -2.39 -9.14 -3.93
CA CYS A 233 -3.70 -8.89 -4.56
C CYS A 233 -4.80 -8.49 -3.56
N ALA A 234 -4.82 -9.05 -2.36
CA ALA A 234 -5.82 -8.75 -1.33
C ALA A 234 -5.46 -7.54 -0.45
N TYR A 235 -4.18 -7.34 -0.17
CA TYR A 235 -3.70 -6.25 0.66
C TYR A 235 -3.86 -4.87 0.02
N ILE A 236 -3.99 -4.76 -1.32
CA ILE A 236 -4.08 -3.45 -1.98
C ILE A 236 -5.23 -2.62 -1.41
N GLU A 237 -6.43 -3.19 -1.21
CA GLU A 237 -7.52 -2.41 -0.64
C GLU A 237 -7.24 -1.96 0.79
N GLU A 238 -6.78 -2.86 1.66
CA GLU A 238 -6.49 -2.56 3.06
C GLU A 238 -5.35 -1.53 3.20
N LEU A 239 -4.32 -1.65 2.36
CA LEU A 239 -3.30 -0.62 2.21
C LEU A 239 -3.96 0.71 1.84
N TRP A 240 -4.79 0.75 0.79
CA TRP A 240 -5.48 1.98 0.35
C TRP A 240 -6.54 2.50 1.34
N ARG A 241 -6.96 1.71 2.35
CA ARG A 241 -7.74 2.20 3.49
C ARG A 241 -6.83 2.97 4.45
N ARG A 242 -5.63 2.46 4.72
CA ARG A 242 -4.58 3.10 5.55
C ARG A 242 -3.65 4.01 4.72
N LYS A 243 -4.22 5.03 4.05
CA LYS A 243 -3.47 6.00 3.21
C LYS A 243 -2.43 6.84 3.95
N GLN A 244 -2.55 6.91 5.28
CA GLN A 244 -1.62 7.61 6.16
C GLN A 244 -0.50 6.69 6.66
N SER A 245 -0.36 5.45 6.18
CA SER A 245 0.85 4.66 6.43
C SER A 245 2.06 5.28 5.71
N ASP A 246 3.26 5.07 6.24
CA ASP A 246 4.48 5.65 5.66
C ASP A 246 4.72 5.13 4.24
N VAL A 247 4.47 3.83 3.99
CA VAL A 247 4.55 3.20 2.67
C VAL A 247 3.67 3.90 1.64
N LEU A 248 2.38 4.09 1.93
CA LEU A 248 1.49 4.76 0.99
C LEU A 248 1.75 6.26 0.89
N ARG A 249 2.14 6.93 1.99
CA ARG A 249 2.51 8.35 1.93
C ARG A 249 3.72 8.56 1.01
N PHE A 250 4.75 7.72 1.12
CA PHE A 250 5.92 7.74 0.25
C PHE A 250 5.51 7.51 -1.22
N LEU A 251 4.79 6.43 -1.49
CA LEU A 251 4.37 6.08 -2.85
C LEU A 251 3.46 7.16 -3.48
N LEU A 252 2.55 7.76 -2.70
CA LEU A 252 1.71 8.87 -3.16
C LEU A 252 2.51 10.15 -3.41
N ARG A 253 3.57 10.43 -2.64
CA ARG A 253 4.45 11.58 -2.89
C ARG A 253 5.18 11.44 -4.22
N VAL A 254 5.79 10.27 -4.48
CA VAL A 254 6.50 9.98 -5.73
C VAL A 254 5.54 10.08 -6.93
N ARG A 255 4.37 9.45 -6.85
CA ARG A 255 3.34 9.57 -7.91
C ARG A 255 2.86 11.01 -8.10
N CYS A 256 2.69 11.77 -7.02
CA CYS A 256 2.25 13.17 -7.14
C CYS A 256 3.31 14.05 -7.79
N TRP A 257 4.60 13.74 -7.62
CA TRP A 257 5.67 14.39 -8.37
C TRP A 257 5.56 14.08 -9.87
N GLU A 258 5.45 12.81 -10.25
CA GLU A 258 5.27 12.40 -11.66
C GLU A 258 4.05 13.07 -12.31
N PHE A 259 2.91 13.09 -11.60
CA PHE A 259 1.66 13.62 -12.14
C PHE A 259 1.68 15.14 -12.36
N ARG A 260 2.59 15.86 -11.69
CA ARG A 260 2.76 17.31 -11.87
C ARG A 260 3.47 17.63 -13.17
N GLN A 261 4.45 16.83 -13.55
CA GLN A 261 5.22 17.00 -14.79
C GLN A 261 4.37 16.73 -16.02
N LEU A 262 3.35 15.89 -15.88
CA LEU A 262 2.51 15.47 -16.99
C LEU A 262 1.36 16.45 -17.29
N PRO A 263 0.82 16.42 -18.52
CA PRO A 263 -0.30 17.26 -18.93
C PRO A 263 -1.56 17.10 -18.07
N GLY A 264 -2.49 18.04 -18.21
CA GLY A 264 -3.71 18.03 -17.40
C GLY A 264 -4.66 16.85 -17.63
N ILE A 265 -4.63 16.25 -18.83
CA ILE A 265 -5.38 15.06 -19.22
C ILE A 265 -4.40 14.14 -19.96
N VAL A 266 -4.19 12.93 -19.44
CA VAL A 266 -3.18 11.97 -19.94
C VAL A 266 -3.80 10.59 -20.07
N ARG A 267 -3.52 9.90 -21.18
CA ARG A 267 -3.92 8.50 -21.39
C ARG A 267 -3.00 7.59 -20.57
N LEU A 268 -3.58 6.62 -19.89
CA LEU A 268 -2.83 5.57 -19.19
C LEU A 268 -2.92 4.25 -19.95
N ASN A 269 -1.83 3.48 -19.92
CA ASN A 269 -1.81 2.12 -20.48
C ASN A 269 -2.57 1.13 -19.58
N ARG A 270 -2.50 1.35 -18.25
CA ARG A 270 -3.16 0.54 -17.23
C ARG A 270 -3.64 1.42 -16.06
N PRO A 271 -4.72 1.05 -15.36
CA PRO A 271 -5.17 1.81 -14.19
C PRO A 271 -4.12 1.75 -13.08
N SER A 272 -3.84 2.89 -12.42
CA SER A 272 -2.89 2.94 -11.29
C SER A 272 -3.41 2.22 -10.04
N ARG A 273 -4.72 1.94 -10.02
CA ARG A 273 -5.47 1.24 -8.97
C ARG A 273 -6.42 0.19 -9.59
N PRO A 274 -5.91 -1.01 -9.92
CA PRO A 274 -6.73 -2.04 -10.56
C PRO A 274 -7.87 -2.53 -9.66
N ASP A 275 -7.66 -2.58 -8.34
CA ASP A 275 -8.66 -2.89 -7.30
C ASP A 275 -9.91 -2.00 -7.46
N LYS A 276 -9.68 -0.69 -7.46
CA LYS A 276 -10.75 0.29 -7.47
C LYS A 276 -11.38 0.40 -8.84
N ALA A 277 -10.58 0.31 -9.90
CA ALA A 277 -11.08 0.34 -11.27
C ALA A 277 -12.06 -0.81 -11.52
N ARG A 278 -11.73 -2.05 -11.13
CA ARG A 278 -12.60 -3.23 -11.32
C ARG A 278 -13.94 -3.07 -10.59
N ARG A 279 -13.93 -2.62 -9.33
CA ARG A 279 -15.16 -2.30 -8.57
C ARG A 279 -16.04 -1.26 -9.25
N MET A 280 -15.45 -0.36 -10.02
CA MET A 280 -16.16 0.73 -10.71
C MET A 280 -16.61 0.34 -12.13
N GLY A 281 -16.38 -0.92 -12.54
CA GLY A 281 -16.84 -1.49 -13.81
C GLY A 281 -15.76 -1.61 -14.90
N PHE A 282 -14.49 -1.32 -14.59
CA PHE A 282 -13.39 -1.55 -15.53
C PHE A 282 -13.17 -3.04 -15.75
N LYS A 283 -13.03 -3.44 -17.02
CA LYS A 283 -12.61 -4.78 -17.42
C LYS A 283 -11.39 -4.63 -18.31
N ALA A 284 -10.38 -5.49 -18.11
CA ALA A 284 -9.18 -5.54 -18.94
C ALA A 284 -9.50 -6.25 -20.27
N LYS A 285 -10.29 -5.59 -21.13
CA LYS A 285 -10.60 -6.02 -22.49
C LYS A 285 -10.51 -4.83 -23.44
N GLN A 286 -10.34 -5.09 -24.72
CA GLN A 286 -10.30 -4.04 -25.74
C GLN A 286 -11.59 -3.19 -25.72
N GLY A 287 -11.44 -1.89 -25.98
CA GLY A 287 -12.51 -0.90 -25.88
C GLY A 287 -12.64 -0.20 -24.53
N TYR A 288 -11.92 -0.62 -23.48
CA TYR A 288 -11.78 0.16 -22.24
C TYR A 288 -10.52 1.03 -22.28
N VAL A 289 -10.63 2.30 -21.89
CA VAL A 289 -9.51 3.23 -21.81
C VAL A 289 -9.54 3.98 -20.49
N VAL A 290 -8.38 4.25 -19.90
CA VAL A 290 -8.29 5.01 -18.64
C VAL A 290 -7.51 6.30 -18.90
N TYR A 291 -8.07 7.42 -18.46
CA TYR A 291 -7.41 8.73 -18.54
C TYR A 291 -7.25 9.32 -17.14
N ARG A 292 -6.06 9.86 -16.86
CA ARG A 292 -5.79 10.65 -15.66
C ARG A 292 -6.11 12.11 -15.93
N VAL A 293 -6.84 12.73 -15.02
CA VAL A 293 -7.27 14.13 -15.10
C VAL A 293 -6.91 14.85 -13.81
N ARG A 294 -6.25 16.02 -13.94
CA ARG A 294 -6.00 16.92 -12.82
C ARG A 294 -7.07 18.01 -12.72
N VAL A 295 -7.56 18.26 -11.50
CA VAL A 295 -8.53 19.32 -11.20
C VAL A 295 -7.99 20.18 -10.07
N ARG A 296 -8.02 21.52 -10.26
CA ARG A 296 -7.55 22.48 -9.26
C ARG A 296 -8.46 22.44 -8.02
N ARG A 297 -7.84 22.48 -6.84
CA ARG A 297 -8.48 22.50 -5.52
C ARG A 297 -8.93 23.92 -5.19
N GLY A 298 -9.88 24.00 -4.26
CA GLY A 298 -10.42 25.27 -3.75
C GLY A 298 -11.88 25.51 -4.13
N GLY A 299 -12.39 26.66 -3.69
CA GLY A 299 -13.70 27.16 -4.06
C GLY A 299 -13.72 27.75 -5.47
N ARG A 300 -14.90 28.22 -5.90
CA ARG A 300 -15.06 28.89 -7.19
C ARG A 300 -15.28 30.37 -6.94
N LYS A 301 -14.39 31.24 -7.39
CA LYS A 301 -14.63 32.69 -7.41
C LYS A 301 -15.73 33.01 -8.44
N ARG A 302 -16.63 33.94 -8.12
CA ARG A 302 -17.58 34.46 -9.11
C ARG A 302 -16.81 35.13 -10.27
N PRO A 303 -17.09 34.80 -11.54
CA PRO A 303 -16.56 35.55 -12.65
C PRO A 303 -17.26 36.90 -12.72
N VAL A 304 -16.59 37.96 -12.30
CA VAL A 304 -17.08 39.35 -12.36
C VAL A 304 -15.98 40.20 -13.00
N SER A 305 -16.34 41.04 -13.95
CA SER A 305 -15.42 42.01 -14.55
C SER A 305 -14.96 43.02 -13.51
N LYS A 306 -13.69 43.43 -13.57
CA LYS A 306 -13.14 44.47 -12.69
C LYS A 306 -13.37 45.90 -13.22
N ARG A 307 -14.20 46.08 -14.24
CA ARG A 307 -14.30 47.34 -14.99
C ARG A 307 -15.18 48.32 -14.22
N SER A 308 -14.59 49.40 -13.70
CA SER A 308 -15.32 50.63 -13.43
C SER A 308 -15.63 51.29 -14.77
N SER A 309 -16.88 51.66 -14.98
CA SER A 309 -17.34 52.43 -16.13
C SER A 309 -17.05 53.92 -15.91
N SER A 310 -15.77 54.31 -15.94
CA SER A 310 -15.33 55.71 -16.14
C SER A 310 -13.80 55.74 -16.28
N ALA A 311 -13.30 56.30 -17.38
CA ALA A 311 -11.86 56.40 -17.65
C ALA A 311 -11.13 57.36 -16.69
N GLU A 312 -11.86 58.27 -16.03
CA GLU A 312 -11.29 59.27 -15.12
C GLU A 312 -10.95 58.77 -13.71
N VAL A 313 -11.43 57.60 -13.29
CA VAL A 313 -11.23 57.08 -11.91
C VAL A 313 -10.13 55.99 -11.86
N ALA A 314 -9.24 55.95 -12.85
CA ALA A 314 -8.18 54.95 -12.94
C ALA A 314 -6.97 55.23 -12.01
N VAL A 315 -6.77 56.48 -11.56
CA VAL A 315 -5.54 56.89 -10.87
C VAL A 315 -5.58 56.68 -9.35
N ILE A 316 -6.76 56.55 -8.72
CA ILE A 316 -6.88 56.48 -7.24
C ILE A 316 -7.07 55.04 -6.68
N SER A 317 -7.28 54.00 -7.51
CA SER A 317 -7.83 52.72 -6.99
C SER A 317 -7.15 51.42 -7.42
N ALA A 318 -5.82 51.40 -7.61
CA ALA A 318 -5.08 50.17 -7.91
C ALA A 318 -5.17 49.10 -6.79
N ALA A 319 -5.50 49.49 -5.54
CA ALA A 319 -5.65 48.58 -4.40
C ALA A 319 -7.07 48.00 -4.22
N SER A 320 -8.12 48.55 -4.86
CA SER A 320 -9.52 48.22 -4.57
C SER A 320 -10.38 47.82 -5.78
N ALA A 321 -9.79 47.43 -6.91
CA ALA A 321 -10.52 46.90 -8.07
C ALA A 321 -11.10 45.48 -7.83
N ALA A 322 -11.93 45.35 -6.79
CA ALA A 322 -12.53 44.12 -6.29
C ALA A 322 -13.95 43.93 -6.83
N GLY A 323 -14.06 43.30 -8.00
CA GLY A 323 -15.24 42.55 -8.49
C GLY A 323 -16.64 43.03 -8.07
N ILE A 324 -17.06 44.21 -8.50
CA ILE A 324 -18.34 44.82 -8.14
C ILE A 324 -19.52 43.96 -8.61
N VAL A 325 -20.40 43.59 -7.68
CA VAL A 325 -21.67 42.91 -7.97
C VAL A 325 -22.82 43.84 -7.63
N TYR A 326 -23.60 44.23 -8.64
CA TYR A 326 -24.78 45.07 -8.46
C TYR A 326 -25.97 44.28 -7.90
N GLY A 327 -26.89 44.99 -7.25
CA GLY A 327 -28.14 44.45 -6.70
C GLY A 327 -28.08 44.18 -5.18
N LYS A 328 -29.00 43.35 -4.70
CA LYS A 328 -29.22 43.10 -3.27
C LYS A 328 -27.94 42.57 -2.57
N PRO A 329 -27.65 42.97 -1.32
CA PRO A 329 -26.46 42.55 -0.56
C PRO A 329 -26.23 41.03 -0.50
N VAL A 330 -27.30 40.23 -0.43
CA VAL A 330 -27.24 38.76 -0.45
C VAL A 330 -26.48 38.19 -1.65
N ASN A 331 -26.49 38.89 -2.79
CA ASN A 331 -25.85 38.44 -4.02
C ASN A 331 -24.40 38.90 -4.16
N GLN A 332 -23.88 39.76 -3.27
CA GLN A 332 -22.57 40.40 -3.43
C GLN A 332 -21.37 39.50 -3.08
N GLY A 333 -21.59 38.27 -2.61
CA GLY A 333 -20.51 37.33 -2.28
C GLY A 333 -19.69 36.87 -3.51
N ILE A 334 -18.36 37.01 -3.43
CA ILE A 334 -17.43 36.73 -4.55
C ILE A 334 -16.55 35.49 -4.30
N THR A 335 -15.91 35.39 -3.13
CA THR A 335 -14.80 34.44 -2.86
C THR A 335 -15.24 33.15 -2.19
N GLN A 336 -16.18 33.21 -1.24
CA GLN A 336 -16.59 32.06 -0.43
C GLN A 336 -17.62 31.13 -1.10
N LEU A 337 -17.88 31.34 -2.40
CA LEU A 337 -18.80 30.50 -3.17
C LEU A 337 -18.23 29.09 -3.36
N LYS A 338 -19.07 28.08 -3.11
CA LYS A 338 -18.75 26.67 -3.33
C LYS A 338 -19.44 26.18 -4.59
N ALA A 339 -18.71 25.46 -5.44
CA ALA A 339 -19.30 24.85 -6.63
C ALA A 339 -20.31 23.77 -6.23
N SER A 340 -21.47 23.75 -6.88
CA SER A 340 -22.49 22.72 -6.66
C SER A 340 -22.05 21.32 -7.12
N ARG A 341 -21.20 21.26 -8.15
CA ARG A 341 -20.60 20.02 -8.67
C ARG A 341 -19.34 19.67 -7.89
N ASN A 342 -19.16 18.39 -7.59
CA ASN A 342 -17.93 17.88 -6.99
C ASN A 342 -16.76 17.89 -8.01
N LEU A 343 -15.53 18.12 -7.56
CA LEU A 343 -14.29 18.05 -8.35
C LEU A 343 -14.16 16.74 -9.15
N ARG A 344 -14.65 15.61 -8.60
CA ARG A 344 -14.68 14.33 -9.32
C ARG A 344 -15.58 14.38 -10.57
N ASN A 345 -16.73 15.03 -10.47
CA ASN A 345 -17.64 15.21 -11.61
C ASN A 345 -17.08 16.22 -12.62
N VAL A 346 -16.37 17.26 -12.15
CA VAL A 346 -15.63 18.18 -13.01
C VAL A 346 -14.52 17.45 -13.80
N ALA A 347 -13.84 16.47 -13.19
CA ALA A 347 -12.86 15.64 -13.88
C ALA A 347 -13.50 14.78 -15.00
N GLU A 348 -14.63 14.14 -14.72
CA GLU A 348 -15.41 13.37 -15.71
C GLU A 348 -15.85 14.26 -16.88
N GLU A 349 -16.34 15.46 -16.60
CA GLU A 349 -16.79 16.41 -17.61
C GLU A 349 -15.63 16.92 -18.48
N ARG A 350 -14.46 17.21 -17.89
CA ARG A 350 -13.25 17.59 -18.63
C ARG A 350 -12.79 16.47 -19.58
N ALA A 351 -12.77 15.22 -19.09
CA ALA A 351 -12.44 14.08 -19.93
C ALA A 351 -13.45 13.88 -21.05
N GLY A 352 -14.75 13.87 -20.73
CA GLY A 352 -15.82 13.64 -21.70
C GLY A 352 -15.90 14.72 -22.79
N ARG A 353 -15.62 15.99 -22.45
CA ARG A 353 -15.56 17.07 -23.44
C ARG A 353 -14.35 16.95 -24.37
N ARG A 354 -13.18 16.57 -23.84
CA ARG A 354 -11.97 16.40 -24.66
C ARG A 354 -12.00 15.12 -25.50
N LEU A 355 -12.69 14.08 -25.02
CA LEU A 355 -12.76 12.76 -25.63
C LEU A 355 -14.19 12.45 -26.10
N GLY A 356 -14.75 13.29 -26.98
CA GLY A 356 -16.16 13.22 -27.38
C GLY A 356 -16.59 11.90 -28.06
N GLY A 357 -15.66 11.20 -28.70
CA GLY A 357 -15.89 9.87 -29.29
C GLY A 357 -16.04 8.75 -28.25
N LEU A 358 -15.48 8.94 -27.05
CA LEU A 358 -15.55 7.96 -25.98
C LEU A 358 -16.74 8.24 -25.04
N ARG A 359 -17.12 7.24 -24.26
CA ARG A 359 -18.18 7.34 -23.24
C ARG A 359 -17.58 7.18 -21.86
N VAL A 360 -17.90 8.10 -20.95
CA VAL A 360 -17.44 8.03 -19.57
C VAL A 360 -18.28 7.00 -18.81
N LEU A 361 -17.62 5.94 -18.33
CA LEU A 361 -18.27 4.92 -17.50
C LEU A 361 -18.32 5.36 -16.04
N ASN A 362 -17.14 5.66 -15.47
CA ASN A 362 -17.01 6.03 -14.07
C ASN A 362 -15.65 6.70 -13.83
N SER A 363 -15.34 7.03 -12.57
CA SER A 363 -14.04 7.59 -12.19
C SER A 363 -13.66 7.22 -10.76
N TYR A 364 -12.41 7.42 -10.36
CA TYR A 364 -11.99 7.29 -8.97
C TYR A 364 -10.85 8.23 -8.62
N TRP A 365 -10.72 8.53 -7.33
CA TRP A 365 -9.63 9.34 -6.81
C TRP A 365 -8.34 8.52 -6.75
N VAL A 366 -7.24 9.14 -7.17
CA VAL A 366 -5.92 8.51 -7.19
C VAL A 366 -4.99 9.17 -6.19
N ASN A 367 -4.89 10.50 -6.24
CA ASN A 367 -3.90 11.22 -5.46
C ASN A 367 -4.33 12.67 -5.15
N GLU A 368 -3.82 13.19 -4.04
CA GLU A 368 -3.81 14.60 -3.66
C GLU A 368 -2.61 14.81 -2.73
N LEU A 369 -1.78 15.83 -2.98
CA LEU A 369 -0.73 16.17 -2.02
C LEU A 369 -1.41 16.74 -0.77
N ARG A 370 -1.30 16.02 0.35
CA ARG A 370 -1.63 16.56 1.67
C ARG A 370 -0.34 17.10 2.27
N ALA A 371 -0.37 18.36 2.69
CA ALA A 371 0.69 18.86 3.55
C ALA A 371 0.68 17.97 4.81
N ALA A 372 1.78 17.25 5.04
CA ALA A 372 2.02 16.64 6.32
C ALA A 372 2.37 17.79 7.27
N TRP A 373 1.37 18.31 7.98
CA TRP A 373 1.66 18.90 9.27
C TRP A 373 1.99 17.74 10.19
N GLY A 374 3.29 17.53 10.41
CA GLY A 374 3.76 16.77 11.55
C GLY A 374 3.43 17.58 12.79
N ALA A 375 2.37 17.18 13.48
CA ALA A 375 2.17 17.48 14.88
C ALA A 375 1.41 16.28 15.45
N SER A 376 2.17 15.27 15.87
CA SER A 376 1.75 14.44 16.99
C SER A 376 1.65 15.36 18.20
N GLY A 377 0.44 15.75 18.57
CA GLY A 377 0.15 16.57 19.74
C GLY A 377 -1.35 16.84 19.77
N GLY A 378 -2.01 16.47 20.87
CA GLY A 378 -3.44 16.63 21.08
C GLY A 378 -3.90 18.10 21.03
N PRO A 379 -5.20 18.37 21.30
CA PRO A 379 -5.74 19.71 21.23
C PRO A 379 -5.17 20.53 22.40
N ILE A 380 -4.10 21.29 22.14
CA ILE A 380 -3.69 22.36 23.04
C ILE A 380 -4.52 23.58 22.64
N GLY A 381 -5.24 24.11 23.62
CA GLY A 381 -6.09 25.27 23.49
C GLY A 381 -5.38 26.43 22.80
N VAL A 382 -6.16 27.17 22.04
CA VAL A 382 -5.89 28.58 21.80
C VAL A 382 -5.67 29.22 23.17
N ASP A 383 -4.43 29.63 23.46
CA ASP A 383 -3.99 30.60 24.49
C ASP A 383 -2.50 30.37 24.84
N ALA A 384 -1.57 30.53 23.88
CA ALA A 384 -0.12 30.53 24.20
C ALA A 384 0.79 31.08 23.06
N VAL A 385 0.43 32.17 22.38
CA VAL A 385 1.35 32.83 21.39
C VAL A 385 1.55 34.32 21.69
N ALA A 386 1.42 34.74 22.95
CA ALA A 386 1.60 36.14 23.34
C ALA A 386 2.56 36.33 24.52
N THR A 387 3.65 35.54 24.62
CA THR A 387 4.70 35.81 25.62
C THR A 387 6.00 35.05 25.30
N ALA A 388 6.75 35.49 24.28
CA ALA A 388 8.14 35.06 24.07
C ALA A 388 8.94 36.07 23.23
N ALA A 389 8.75 37.36 23.49
CA ALA A 389 9.54 38.42 22.89
C ALA A 389 9.79 39.55 23.91
N ALA A 390 10.37 39.19 25.06
CA ALA A 390 10.83 40.16 26.06
C ALA A 390 11.84 39.50 27.00
N THR A 391 13.09 39.34 26.57
CA THR A 391 14.29 39.28 27.42
C THR A 391 15.55 39.12 26.55
N ALA A 392 16.05 40.24 26.01
CA ALA A 392 17.45 40.39 25.61
C ALA A 392 17.77 41.89 25.47
N ALA A 393 17.64 42.63 26.57
CA ALA A 393 18.15 43.98 26.68
C ALA A 393 19.68 43.88 26.85
N TRP A 394 20.42 44.22 25.78
CA TRP A 394 21.84 44.54 25.88
C TRP A 394 21.97 46.07 25.82
N SER A 395 22.55 46.64 26.87
CA SER A 395 22.72 48.06 27.09
C SER A 395 23.57 48.72 25.99
N PRO A 396 23.15 49.86 25.41
CA PRO A 396 23.94 50.60 24.43
C PRO A 396 24.72 51.73 25.13
N PRO A 397 26.01 51.51 25.48
CA PRO A 397 26.94 52.64 25.43
C PRO A 397 28.33 52.30 24.86
N LEU A 398 28.63 51.06 24.48
CA LEU A 398 29.99 50.68 24.04
C LEU A 398 30.24 50.78 22.53
N LEU A 399 29.19 50.86 21.72
CA LEU A 399 29.32 50.95 20.25
C LEU A 399 29.58 52.39 19.76
N LEU A 400 29.29 53.40 20.59
CA LEU A 400 29.54 54.80 20.29
C LEU A 400 30.99 55.22 20.59
N LEU A 401 31.69 54.50 21.48
CA LEU A 401 33.08 54.80 21.85
C LEU A 401 34.09 54.27 20.81
N LEU A 402 33.72 53.22 20.06
CA LEU A 402 34.61 52.58 19.07
C LEU A 402 34.67 53.36 17.74
N LEU A 403 33.69 54.21 17.45
CA LEU A 403 33.62 55.02 16.23
C LEU A 403 34.37 56.37 16.34
N LEU A 404 34.90 56.71 17.51
CA LEU A 404 35.59 57.98 17.78
C LEU A 404 37.13 57.89 17.77
N LEU A 405 37.72 56.72 17.48
CA LEU A 405 39.17 56.49 17.66
C LEU A 405 39.95 56.06 16.40
N LEU A 406 39.44 56.28 15.19
CA LEU A 406 40.25 56.08 13.97
C LEU A 406 40.38 57.37 13.14
N PRO A 407 41.61 57.86 12.87
CA PRO A 407 41.84 59.04 12.06
C PRO A 407 41.75 58.70 10.56
N LEU A 408 40.95 59.46 9.81
CA LEU A 408 40.93 59.44 8.34
C LEU A 408 41.83 60.57 7.81
N PRO A 409 42.72 60.32 6.83
CA PRO A 409 43.32 61.38 6.03
C PRO A 409 42.40 61.69 4.83
N PRO A 410 42.29 62.97 4.41
CA PRO A 410 41.59 63.33 3.18
C PRO A 410 42.53 63.17 1.99
N LEU A 411 42.02 62.82 0.80
CA LEU A 411 42.42 63.43 -0.48
C LEU A 411 41.50 62.97 -1.62
N LEU A 412 41.16 63.95 -2.46
CA LEU A 412 40.15 64.00 -3.51
C LEU A 412 40.65 63.52 -4.89
N LEU A 413 39.70 63.48 -5.85
CA LEU A 413 39.81 63.53 -7.34
C LEU A 413 39.64 62.15 -8.02
N LEU A 414 38.80 61.89 -9.02
CA LEU A 414 37.96 62.65 -9.97
C LEU A 414 36.92 61.66 -10.60
N PRO A 415 35.84 62.11 -11.28
CA PRO A 415 34.72 61.28 -11.74
C PRO A 415 34.76 60.94 -13.25
N LEU A 416 34.21 59.79 -13.69
CA LEU A 416 33.67 59.50 -15.05
C LEU A 416 33.02 58.08 -15.08
N PRO A 417 32.16 57.73 -16.07
CA PRO A 417 30.72 57.43 -15.90
C PRO A 417 30.38 55.92 -15.92
N PRO A 418 29.24 55.47 -15.38
CA PRO A 418 28.82 54.08 -15.49
C PRO A 418 28.04 53.84 -16.80
N LEU A 419 28.66 53.09 -17.71
CA LEU A 419 27.96 52.40 -18.79
C LEU A 419 27.23 51.15 -18.24
N LEU A 420 26.05 50.93 -18.80
CA LEU A 420 25.08 49.87 -18.52
C LEU A 420 25.65 48.45 -18.42
N LEU A 421 25.42 47.78 -17.28
CA LEU A 421 25.22 46.33 -17.19
C LEU A 421 23.96 46.06 -16.33
N PRO A 422 23.12 45.08 -16.69
CA PRO A 422 21.73 45.01 -16.24
C PRO A 422 21.58 44.44 -14.83
N LEU A 423 20.65 45.04 -14.07
CA LEU A 423 20.13 44.57 -12.78
C LEU A 423 19.67 43.11 -12.84
N LEU A 424 20.46 42.22 -12.22
CA LEU A 424 19.95 40.95 -11.71
C LEU A 424 19.19 41.24 -10.39
N PRO A 425 17.92 40.83 -10.24
CA PRO A 425 17.19 41.05 -8.98
C PRO A 425 17.77 40.17 -7.84
N PRO A 426 17.75 40.64 -6.59
CA PRO A 426 18.38 39.95 -5.47
C PRO A 426 17.68 38.62 -5.17
N LEU A 427 18.48 37.56 -5.09
CA LEU A 427 18.11 36.23 -4.62
C LEU A 427 17.66 36.31 -3.16
N ARG A 428 16.34 36.33 -2.95
CA ARG A 428 15.72 36.16 -1.64
C ARG A 428 15.85 34.69 -1.24
N SER A 429 16.93 34.33 -0.56
CA SER A 429 17.13 33.02 0.06
C SER A 429 16.23 32.89 1.30
N GLY A 430 14.93 32.68 1.08
CA GLY A 430 14.07 32.02 2.06
C GLY A 430 14.34 30.51 2.03
N PRO A 431 14.16 29.78 3.16
CA PRO A 431 14.30 28.33 3.14
C PRO A 431 13.35 27.75 2.09
N ALA A 432 13.83 26.78 1.32
CA ALA A 432 13.19 26.18 0.17
C ALA A 432 11.71 25.81 0.41
N ALA A 433 10.79 26.74 0.14
CA ALA A 433 9.34 26.50 0.07
C ALA A 433 8.95 25.83 -1.26
N LEU A 434 9.81 24.97 -1.82
CA LEU A 434 9.69 24.42 -3.16
C LEU A 434 8.94 23.07 -3.23
N TRP A 435 8.39 22.58 -2.11
CA TRP A 435 7.78 21.25 -2.07
C TRP A 435 6.33 21.18 -1.56
N PHE A 436 5.68 22.31 -1.32
CA PHE A 436 4.28 22.33 -0.88
C PHE A 436 3.35 22.87 -1.96
N ASP A 437 2.99 22.04 -2.94
CA ASP A 437 1.87 22.35 -3.81
C ASP A 437 0.69 21.40 -3.59
N SER A 438 -0.25 21.86 -2.76
CA SER A 438 -1.54 21.23 -2.51
C SER A 438 -2.60 21.65 -3.54
N ALA A 439 -2.24 22.21 -4.70
CA ALA A 439 -3.19 22.84 -5.64
C ALA A 439 -4.08 21.88 -6.44
N TYR A 440 -3.75 20.61 -6.61
CA TYR A 440 -4.50 19.71 -7.49
C TYR A 440 -5.01 18.44 -6.80
N LYS A 441 -6.15 17.92 -7.30
CA LYS A 441 -6.58 16.53 -7.10
C LYS A 441 -6.51 15.78 -8.42
N TYR A 442 -6.11 14.53 -8.34
CA TYR A 442 -5.97 13.64 -9.49
C TYR A 442 -7.04 12.56 -9.46
N PHE A 443 -7.73 12.39 -10.58
CA PHE A 443 -8.74 11.37 -10.79
C PHE A 443 -8.40 10.55 -12.03
N GLU A 444 -8.67 9.25 -11.98
CA GLU A 444 -8.67 8.39 -13.15
C GLU A 444 -10.12 8.20 -13.60
N VAL A 445 -10.39 8.54 -14.85
CA VAL A 445 -11.68 8.42 -15.51
C VAL A 445 -11.62 7.19 -16.41
N ILE A 446 -12.55 6.26 -16.20
CA ILE A 446 -12.72 5.08 -17.03
C ILE A 446 -13.65 5.48 -18.16
N LEU A 447 -13.13 5.37 -19.39
CA LEU A 447 -13.88 5.58 -20.61
C LEU A 447 -13.98 4.27 -21.39
N VAL A 448 -14.98 4.24 -22.25
CA VAL A 448 -15.35 3.10 -23.06
C VAL A 448 -15.56 3.60 -24.49
N ASP A 449 -14.99 2.90 -25.46
CA ASP A 449 -15.19 3.18 -26.87
C ASP A 449 -16.45 2.46 -27.39
N PRO A 450 -17.54 3.20 -27.68
CA PRO A 450 -18.78 2.59 -28.15
C PRO A 450 -18.67 1.96 -29.54
N ASN A 451 -17.68 2.36 -30.35
CA ASN A 451 -17.51 1.87 -31.71
C ASN A 451 -16.74 0.54 -31.76
N HIS A 452 -16.14 0.13 -30.64
CA HIS A 452 -15.41 -1.14 -30.56
C HIS A 452 -16.36 -2.34 -30.48
N ASN A 453 -16.17 -3.37 -31.31
CA ASN A 453 -17.04 -4.55 -31.38
C ASN A 453 -17.26 -5.22 -30.01
N ALA A 454 -16.22 -5.28 -29.18
CA ALA A 454 -16.27 -5.84 -27.82
C ALA A 454 -17.17 -5.07 -26.82
N ILE A 455 -17.71 -3.90 -27.19
CA ILE A 455 -18.40 -2.96 -26.29
C ILE A 455 -19.87 -2.71 -26.64
N ARG A 456 -20.30 -2.95 -27.89
CA ARG A 456 -21.42 -2.34 -28.65
C ARG A 456 -22.86 -2.25 -28.04
N ASN A 457 -23.07 -2.38 -26.73
CA ASN A 457 -24.37 -2.27 -26.04
C ASN A 457 -24.39 -1.19 -24.92
N ARG A 458 -24.98 0.01 -25.21
CA ARG A 458 -25.53 1.10 -24.33
C ARG A 458 -24.59 1.78 -23.28
N ARG A 459 -24.68 3.07 -22.83
CA ARG A 459 -25.48 4.32 -23.04
C ARG A 459 -24.68 5.52 -22.41
N GLU A 460 -24.98 6.79 -22.78
CA GLU A 460 -25.05 8.02 -21.92
C GLU A 460 -24.00 9.17 -21.95
N LEU A 461 -24.52 10.41 -22.05
CA LEU A 461 -23.94 11.72 -21.68
C LEU A 461 -25.04 12.57 -20.97
N ARG A 462 -25.43 12.28 -19.71
CA ARG A 462 -26.47 13.05 -18.97
C ARG A 462 -26.24 13.22 -17.45
N GLY A 463 -25.02 13.01 -16.96
CA GLY A 463 -24.74 13.11 -15.51
C GLY A 463 -25.34 11.97 -14.68
N LEU A 464 -25.36 10.76 -15.25
CA LEU A 464 -25.79 9.53 -14.59
C LEU A 464 -24.64 8.70 -14.01
N THR A 465 -23.40 9.21 -14.09
CA THR A 465 -22.25 8.62 -13.39
C THR A 465 -22.50 8.60 -11.87
N SER A 466 -21.79 7.73 -11.15
CA SER A 466 -21.91 7.65 -9.69
C SER A 466 -21.63 8.99 -8.99
N ALA A 467 -20.65 9.77 -9.51
CA ALA A 467 -20.34 11.11 -9.04
C ALA A 467 -21.46 12.12 -9.40
N GLY A 468 -22.07 11.98 -10.59
CA GLY A 468 -23.22 12.77 -11.02
C GLY A 468 -24.45 12.59 -10.14
N LYS A 469 -24.78 11.33 -9.84
CA LYS A 469 -25.88 10.98 -8.91
C LYS A 469 -25.65 11.53 -7.50
N LYS A 470 -24.39 11.57 -7.03
CA LYS A 470 -24.04 12.07 -5.68
C LYS A 470 -24.37 13.55 -5.51
N TYR A 471 -23.90 14.43 -6.42
CA TYR A 471 -24.16 15.87 -6.27
C TYR A 471 -25.64 16.22 -6.47
N ARG A 472 -26.37 15.42 -7.25
CA ARG A 472 -27.83 15.56 -7.43
C ARG A 472 -28.63 15.13 -6.20
N GLY A 473 -27.98 14.52 -5.21
CA GLY A 473 -28.64 13.99 -4.02
C GLY A 473 -29.51 12.76 -4.31
N LEU A 474 -29.11 11.93 -5.27
CA LEU A 474 -29.82 10.70 -5.68
C LEU A 474 -29.24 9.42 -5.07
N HIS A 475 -28.27 9.53 -4.14
CA HIS A 475 -27.71 8.38 -3.43
C HIS A 475 -28.56 7.94 -2.23
N GLY A 476 -29.39 8.83 -1.69
CA GLY A 476 -30.30 8.49 -0.58
C GLY A 476 -31.76 8.42 -1.02
N LYS A 477 -32.55 7.75 -0.20
CA LYS A 477 -34.00 7.56 -0.35
C LYS A 477 -34.70 7.94 0.95
N GLY A 478 -36.01 8.20 0.89
CA GLY A 478 -36.84 8.58 2.04
C GLY A 478 -37.01 10.09 2.20
N SER A 479 -37.66 10.50 3.30
CA SER A 479 -38.15 11.87 3.56
C SER A 479 -37.14 12.99 3.22
N ARG A 480 -35.86 12.81 3.59
CA ARG A 480 -34.78 13.78 3.34
C ARG A 480 -34.46 14.00 1.85
N TYR A 481 -34.95 13.15 0.95
CA TYR A 481 -34.64 13.14 -0.48
C TYR A 481 -35.86 13.37 -1.39
N ASN A 482 -37.05 13.59 -0.82
CA ASN A 482 -38.30 13.74 -1.57
C ASN A 482 -38.25 14.85 -2.63
N LYS A 483 -37.51 15.93 -2.36
CA LYS A 483 -37.35 17.07 -3.28
C LYS A 483 -36.31 16.85 -4.39
N ASN A 484 -35.59 15.72 -4.38
CA ASN A 484 -34.48 15.48 -5.31
C ASN A 484 -34.86 14.60 -6.52
N ALA A 485 -35.93 13.80 -6.41
CA ALA A 485 -36.38 12.87 -7.44
C ALA A 485 -37.74 13.28 -8.03
N PRO A 486 -37.96 13.18 -9.37
CA PRO A 486 -37.03 12.69 -10.41
C PRO A 486 -35.88 13.66 -10.74
N SER A 487 -36.09 14.96 -10.49
CA SER A 487 -35.04 15.98 -10.41
C SER A 487 -35.54 17.17 -9.60
N LYS A 488 -34.66 17.93 -8.94
CA LYS A 488 -35.05 19.12 -8.16
C LYS A 488 -35.95 20.09 -8.93
N ARG A 489 -35.61 20.36 -10.21
CA ARG A 489 -36.40 21.25 -11.06
C ARG A 489 -37.75 20.64 -11.46
N ALA A 490 -37.79 19.34 -11.77
CA ALA A 490 -39.05 18.66 -12.10
C ALA A 490 -40.00 18.62 -10.89
N THR A 491 -39.48 18.34 -9.69
CA THR A 491 -40.26 18.36 -8.46
C THR A 491 -40.76 19.76 -8.14
N TRP A 492 -39.92 20.78 -8.29
CA TRP A 492 -40.35 22.18 -8.14
C TRP A 492 -41.43 22.55 -9.15
N LEU A 493 -41.29 22.19 -10.43
CA LEU A 493 -42.31 22.44 -11.46
C LEU A 493 -43.64 21.79 -11.07
N LYS A 494 -43.63 20.52 -10.66
CA LYS A 494 -44.83 19.80 -10.25
C LYS A 494 -45.61 20.51 -9.14
N HIS A 495 -44.91 21.07 -8.16
CA HIS A 495 -45.56 21.73 -7.01
C HIS A 495 -45.99 23.18 -7.26
N ASN A 496 -45.36 23.87 -8.22
CA ASN A 496 -45.66 25.27 -8.52
C ASN A 496 -46.51 25.45 -9.79
N SER A 497 -46.79 24.35 -10.52
CA SER A 497 -47.69 24.41 -11.68
C SER A 497 -49.14 24.39 -11.20
N PRO A 498 -49.97 25.40 -11.54
CA PRO A 498 -51.38 25.37 -11.20
C PRO A 498 -52.08 24.21 -11.93
N SER A 499 -52.80 23.39 -11.17
CA SER A 499 -53.57 22.26 -11.73
C SER A 499 -54.99 22.72 -12.06
N LEU A 500 -55.24 23.12 -13.30
CA LEU A 500 -56.56 23.51 -13.78
C LEU A 500 -57.28 22.27 -14.34
N ARG A 501 -58.13 21.63 -13.54
CA ARG A 501 -58.96 20.50 -14.00
C ARG A 501 -60.13 21.01 -14.86
N ARG A 502 -60.54 20.19 -15.84
CA ARG A 502 -61.66 20.50 -16.74
C ARG A 502 -62.98 20.69 -15.98
N TYR A 503 -63.19 19.87 -14.96
CA TYR A 503 -64.26 20.01 -13.98
C TYR A 503 -63.60 20.19 -12.61
N ARG A 504 -63.97 21.25 -11.89
CA ARG A 504 -63.38 21.59 -10.60
C ARG A 504 -64.18 21.03 -9.45
#